data_AF-A0A397U187-F1
#
_entry.id   AF-A0A397U187-F1
#
_cell.length_a   1.000
_cell.length_b   1.000
_cell.length_c   1.000
_cell.angle_alpha   90.00
_cell.angle_beta   90.00
_cell.angle_gamma   90.00
#
_symmetry.space_group_name_H-M   'P 1'
#
loop_
_entity.id
_entity.type
_entity.pdbx_description
1 polymer ?
#
loop_
_entity_poly.entity_id
_entity_poly.type
_entity_poly.pdbx_seq_one_letter_code
_entity_poly.pdbx_strand_id
1 'polypeptide(L)'
;ATPHHGSPFMDWCRDNIGVGEINQTFEEAAKVVDSFDTPAYSNLTTDYCVNYFNKSTPNNPSVAYYSYGTSTNVPIWSPLYFPYQIIKEKEGPNDGLVSVKSAQNVTNIWEL
;
A
#
# COMPACT_ATOMS: atom_id res chain seq x y z
N ALA A 1 9.13 -3.39 1.63
CA ALA A 1 8.35 -4.00 2.72
C ALA A 1 6.96 -4.43 2.21
N THR A 2 6.16 -5.19 2.98
CA THR A 2 4.80 -5.62 2.56
C THR A 2 3.74 -4.65 3.09
N PRO A 3 2.79 -4.14 2.28
CA PRO A 3 1.77 -3.20 2.74
C PRO A 3 0.61 -3.92 3.44
N HIS A 4 0.80 -4.41 4.66
CA HIS A 4 -0.25 -5.12 5.43
C HIS A 4 -1.48 -4.26 5.73
N HIS A 5 -1.33 -2.94 5.69
CA HIS A 5 -2.40 -1.96 5.89
C HIS A 5 -2.62 -1.11 4.62
N GLY A 6 -2.15 -1.59 3.46
CA GLY A 6 -2.20 -0.90 2.18
C GLY A 6 -1.15 0.20 2.02
N SER A 7 -1.22 0.95 0.93
CA SER A 7 -0.31 2.06 0.66
C SER A 7 -1.09 3.35 0.35
N PRO A 8 -0.81 4.45 1.07
CA PRO A 8 -1.30 5.78 0.73
C PRO A 8 -1.06 6.20 -0.73
N PHE A 9 0.02 5.71 -1.33
CA PHE A 9 0.33 5.98 -2.73
C PHE A 9 -0.65 5.25 -3.66
N MET A 10 -1.06 4.02 -3.32
CA MET A 10 -2.06 3.29 -4.09
C MET A 10 -3.45 3.91 -3.99
N ASP A 11 -3.79 4.50 -2.84
CA ASP A 11 -5.00 5.31 -2.73
C ASP A 11 -4.94 6.52 -3.67
N TRP A 12 -3.81 7.22 -3.70
CA TRP A 12 -3.61 8.34 -4.62
C TRP A 12 -3.72 7.92 -6.09
N CYS A 13 -3.13 6.78 -6.46
CA CYS A 13 -3.22 6.23 -7.81
C CYS A 13 -4.69 5.94 -8.19
N ARG A 14 -5.46 5.33 -7.30
CA ARG A 14 -6.89 5.12 -7.55
C ARG A 14 -7.62 6.44 -7.75
N ASP A 15 -7.43 7.37 -6.82
CA ASP A 15 -8.23 8.60 -6.78
C ASP A 15 -7.86 9.60 -7.89
N ASN A 16 -6.66 9.53 -8.47
CA ASN A 16 -6.16 10.52 -9.43
C ASN A 16 -5.95 9.98 -10.85
N ILE A 17 -5.69 8.68 -11.00
CA ILE A 17 -5.43 8.05 -12.31
C ILE A 17 -6.32 6.82 -12.57
N GLY A 18 -7.25 6.50 -11.66
CA GLY A 18 -8.19 5.38 -11.79
C GLY A 18 -7.58 3.99 -11.58
N VAL A 19 -6.29 3.90 -11.22
CA VAL A 19 -5.59 2.62 -11.02
C VAL A 19 -6.00 1.99 -9.70
N GLY A 20 -6.59 0.79 -9.76
CA GLY A 20 -7.09 0.07 -8.58
C GLY A 20 -8.56 0.36 -8.24
N GLU A 21 -9.28 1.09 -9.09
CA GLU A 21 -10.73 1.23 -9.00
C GLU A 21 -11.43 -0.03 -9.57
N ILE A 22 -12.34 -0.63 -8.81
CA ILE A 22 -13.05 -1.87 -9.19
C ILE A 22 -14.35 -1.63 -9.98
N ASN A 23 -14.79 -0.38 -10.12
CA ASN A 23 -16.03 0.03 -10.80
C ASN A 23 -15.72 1.06 -11.92
N GLN A 24 -14.93 0.69 -12.93
CA GLN A 24 -14.55 1.64 -13.98
C GLN A 24 -15.71 1.92 -14.96
N THR A 25 -16.22 3.16 -15.00
CA THR A 25 -17.24 3.64 -15.96
C THR A 25 -16.70 4.59 -17.03
N PHE A 26 -15.38 4.76 -17.18
CA PHE A 26 -14.81 5.73 -18.14
C PHE A 26 -13.92 5.05 -19.18
N GLU A 27 -14.41 4.96 -20.42
CA GLU A 27 -13.77 4.24 -21.54
C GLU A 27 -12.37 4.75 -21.93
N GLU A 28 -12.02 5.99 -21.58
CA GLU A 28 -10.71 6.57 -21.90
C GLU A 28 -9.64 6.25 -20.84
N ALA A 29 -10.02 6.12 -19.56
CA ALA A 29 -9.12 5.66 -18.50
C ALA A 29 -8.86 4.16 -18.62
N ALA A 30 -9.86 3.38 -19.05
CA ALA A 30 -9.75 1.94 -19.26
C ALA A 30 -8.58 1.57 -20.19
N LYS A 31 -8.27 2.33 -21.25
CA LYS A 31 -7.17 1.97 -22.17
C LYS A 31 -5.77 2.11 -21.56
N VAL A 32 -5.56 3.07 -20.67
CA VAL A 32 -4.29 3.21 -19.94
C VAL A 32 -4.23 2.16 -18.83
N VAL A 33 -5.36 1.90 -18.17
CA VAL A 33 -5.49 1.05 -16.99
C VAL A 33 -5.60 -0.45 -17.32
N ASP A 34 -6.03 -0.85 -18.52
CA ASP A 34 -6.06 -2.25 -19.01
C ASP A 34 -4.64 -2.80 -19.26
N SER A 35 -3.65 -1.90 -19.39
CA SER A 35 -2.22 -2.26 -19.37
C SER A 35 -1.66 -2.46 -17.95
N PHE A 36 -2.46 -2.18 -16.91
CA PHE A 36 -2.11 -2.28 -15.51
C PHE A 36 -2.97 -3.36 -14.84
N ASP A 37 -2.36 -4.18 -13.98
CA ASP A 37 -3.04 -5.25 -13.23
C ASP A 37 -3.97 -4.65 -12.15
N THR A 38 -5.09 -4.07 -12.59
CA THR A 38 -6.07 -3.34 -11.77
C THR A 38 -6.56 -4.15 -10.58
N PRO A 39 -6.87 -5.45 -10.70
CA PRO A 39 -7.16 -6.29 -9.54
C PRO A 39 -6.01 -6.31 -8.53
N ALA A 40 -4.76 -6.48 -8.97
CA ALA A 40 -3.61 -6.45 -8.07
C ALA A 40 -3.44 -5.10 -7.38
N TYR A 41 -3.65 -3.98 -8.09
CA TYR A 41 -3.52 -2.64 -7.51
C TYR A 41 -4.63 -2.31 -6.50
N SER A 42 -5.86 -2.75 -6.77
CA SER A 42 -6.98 -2.56 -5.84
C SER A 42 -6.71 -3.23 -4.48
N ASN A 43 -6.02 -4.38 -4.50
CA ASN A 43 -5.64 -5.13 -3.30
C ASN A 43 -4.61 -4.44 -2.41
N LEU A 44 -3.96 -3.37 -2.90
CA LEU A 44 -2.93 -2.61 -2.18
C LEU A 44 -3.45 -1.30 -1.59
N THR A 45 -4.72 -0.98 -1.80
CA THR A 45 -5.35 0.22 -1.24
C THR A 45 -5.62 0.07 0.26
N THR A 46 -5.54 1.17 1.00
CA THR A 46 -5.61 1.12 2.47
C THR A 46 -6.98 0.65 2.96
N ASP A 47 -8.04 1.11 2.32
CA ASP A 47 -9.41 0.73 2.64
C ASP A 47 -9.68 -0.74 2.35
N TYR A 48 -9.19 -1.29 1.24
CA TYR A 48 -9.33 -2.72 0.96
C TYR A 48 -8.58 -3.58 1.99
N CYS A 49 -7.31 -3.26 2.26
CA CYS A 49 -6.50 -4.01 3.22
C CYS A 49 -7.13 -4.00 4.62
N VAL A 50 -7.48 -2.82 5.14
CA VAL A 50 -7.98 -2.65 6.51
C VAL A 50 -9.42 -3.12 6.67
N ASN A 51 -10.30 -2.79 5.71
CA ASN A 51 -11.73 -3.03 5.88
C ASN A 51 -12.22 -4.35 5.32
N TYR A 52 -11.46 -4.98 4.42
CA TYR A 52 -11.84 -6.24 3.80
C TYR A 52 -10.82 -7.34 4.08
N PHE A 53 -9.60 -7.26 3.53
CA PHE A 53 -8.62 -8.34 3.56
C PHE A 53 -8.23 -8.77 4.99
N ASN A 54 -7.87 -7.81 5.85
CA ASN A 54 -7.45 -8.11 7.23
C ASN A 54 -8.60 -8.66 8.09
N LYS A 55 -9.85 -8.29 7.78
CA LYS A 55 -11.04 -8.82 8.47
C LYS A 55 -11.40 -10.22 8.00
N SER A 56 -11.23 -10.51 6.71
CA SER A 56 -11.48 -11.84 6.14
C SER A 56 -10.36 -12.84 6.43
N THR A 57 -9.17 -12.36 6.77
CA THR A 57 -7.96 -13.18 6.93
C THR A 57 -7.33 -12.95 8.33
N PRO A 58 -8.00 -13.37 9.42
CA PRO A 58 -7.45 -13.19 10.76
C PRO A 58 -6.21 -14.07 10.97
N ASN A 59 -5.27 -13.57 11.76
CA ASN A 59 -4.06 -14.31 12.14
C ASN A 59 -4.41 -15.55 12.96
N ASN A 60 -3.69 -16.64 12.73
CA ASN A 60 -3.82 -17.85 13.54
C ASN A 60 -3.01 -17.69 14.84
N PRO A 61 -3.61 -17.85 16.04
CA PRO A 61 -2.92 -17.64 17.31
C PRO A 61 -1.77 -18.62 17.59
N SER A 62 -1.70 -19.74 16.86
CA SER A 62 -0.64 -20.75 17.00
C SER A 62 0.57 -20.51 16.08
N VAL A 63 0.53 -19.46 15.26
CA VAL A 63 1.57 -19.17 14.27
C VAL A 63 2.28 -17.87 14.65
N ALA A 64 3.61 -17.91 14.73
CA ALA A 64 4.41 -16.72 14.90
C ALA A 64 4.59 -16.01 13.55
N TYR A 65 4.11 -14.77 13.46
CA TYR A 65 4.27 -13.91 12.29
C TYR A 65 5.38 -12.90 12.54
N TYR A 66 6.22 -12.69 11.52
CA TYR A 66 7.33 -11.74 11.57
C TYR A 66 7.21 -10.81 10.37
N SER A 67 7.60 -9.55 10.56
CA SER A 67 7.68 -8.54 9.49
C SER A 67 8.86 -7.62 9.75
N TYR A 68 9.46 -7.13 8.67
CA TYR A 68 10.44 -6.07 8.73
C TYR A 68 10.00 -4.95 7.77
N GLY A 69 10.13 -3.71 8.24
CA GLY A 69 9.93 -2.50 7.45
C GLY A 69 11.24 -1.72 7.41
N THR A 70 11.42 -0.92 6.36
CA THR A 70 12.56 0.00 6.25
C THR A 70 12.06 1.41 6.04
N SER A 71 12.90 2.38 6.42
CA SER A 71 12.70 3.78 6.08
C SER A 71 13.98 4.30 5.46
N THR A 72 13.86 5.08 4.41
CA THR A 72 15.01 5.72 3.76
C THR A 72 14.68 7.17 3.43
N ASN A 73 15.70 7.97 3.12
CA ASN A 73 15.50 9.27 2.51
C ASN A 73 15.63 9.11 0.99
N VAL A 74 14.52 9.27 0.28
CA VAL A 74 14.50 9.15 -1.17
C VAL A 74 14.94 10.48 -1.79
N PRO A 75 15.97 10.49 -2.66
CA PRO A 75 16.43 11.72 -3.29
C PRO A 75 15.42 12.26 -4.31
N ILE A 76 15.41 13.57 -4.54
CA ILE A 76 14.41 14.26 -5.37
C ILE A 76 14.35 13.77 -6.83
N TRP A 77 15.47 13.28 -7.37
CA TRP A 77 15.56 12.75 -8.73
C TRP A 77 15.13 11.28 -8.84
N SER A 78 14.83 10.60 -7.73
CA SER A 78 14.37 9.22 -7.75
C SER A 78 12.94 9.14 -8.29
N PRO A 79 12.60 8.14 -9.12
CA PRO A 79 11.20 7.90 -9.49
C PRO A 79 10.31 7.58 -8.28
N LEU A 80 10.89 7.16 -7.16
CA LEU A 80 10.18 6.93 -5.91
C LEU A 80 9.93 8.20 -5.09
N TYR A 81 10.46 9.35 -5.50
CA TYR A 81 10.36 10.57 -4.70
C TYR A 81 8.91 11.04 -4.53
N PHE A 82 8.13 10.99 -5.61
CA PHE A 82 6.72 11.39 -5.56
C PHE A 82 5.89 10.45 -4.66
N PRO A 83 5.90 9.12 -4.86
CA PRO A 83 5.29 8.17 -3.93
C PRO A 83 5.74 8.36 -2.47
N TYR A 84 7.05 8.56 -2.26
CA TYR A 84 7.64 8.81 -0.95
C TYR A 84 7.02 10.01 -0.24
N GLN A 85 6.79 11.13 -0.94
CA GLN A 85 6.18 12.33 -0.34
C GLN A 85 4.74 12.09 0.07
N ILE A 86 3.93 11.45 -0.79
CA ILE A 86 2.53 11.10 -0.48
C ILE A 86 2.45 10.26 0.79
N ILE A 87 3.27 9.21 0.87
CA ILE A 87 3.28 8.31 2.03
C ILE A 87 3.84 9.04 3.26
N LYS A 88 4.88 9.86 3.09
CA LYS A 88 5.48 10.61 4.19
C LYS A 88 4.50 11.57 4.84
N GLU A 89 3.68 12.24 4.04
CA GLU A 89 2.65 13.15 4.53
C GLU A 89 1.56 12.41 5.32
N LYS A 90 1.09 11.26 4.82
CA LYS A 90 -0.01 10.51 5.48
C LYS A 90 0.43 9.61 6.64
N GLU A 91 1.60 8.98 6.54
CA GLU A 91 2.02 7.88 7.44
C GLU A 91 3.46 8.00 7.96
N GLY A 92 4.25 8.97 7.48
CA GLY A 92 5.60 9.24 7.99
C GLY A 92 6.71 8.35 7.38
N PRO A 93 7.63 7.79 8.19
CA PRO A 93 8.78 7.01 7.70
C PRO A 93 8.37 5.90 6.72
N ASN A 94 9.01 5.85 5.55
CA ASN A 94 8.66 4.92 4.48
C ASN A 94 9.84 4.58 3.56
N ASP A 95 9.71 3.50 2.79
CA ASP A 95 10.72 3.02 1.85
C ASP A 95 10.56 3.59 0.42
N GLY A 96 9.58 4.47 0.21
CA GLY A 96 9.18 5.01 -1.08
C GLY A 96 7.92 4.38 -1.65
N LEU A 97 7.44 3.25 -1.14
CA LEU A 97 6.18 2.62 -1.58
C LEU A 97 5.30 2.14 -0.42
N VAL A 98 5.91 1.82 0.71
CA VAL A 98 5.25 1.29 1.91
C VAL A 98 5.79 2.01 3.14
N SER A 99 4.89 2.47 4.01
CA SER A 99 5.29 3.05 5.30
C SER A 99 5.75 1.96 6.28
N VAL A 100 6.60 2.34 7.23
CA VAL A 100 6.99 1.44 8.33
C VAL A 100 5.76 0.97 9.10
N LYS A 101 4.78 1.87 9.30
CA LYS A 101 3.51 1.57 9.95
C LYS A 101 2.72 0.50 9.19
N SER A 102 2.58 0.64 7.88
CA SER A 102 1.88 -0.38 7.09
C SER A 102 2.67 -1.68 7.00
N ALA A 103 3.99 -1.64 7.09
CA ALA A 103 4.86 -2.82 7.02
C ALA A 103 4.80 -3.71 8.27
N GLN A 104 4.31 -3.18 9.39
CA GLN A 104 4.16 -3.96 10.61
C GLN A 104 3.03 -4.96 10.46
N ASN A 105 3.34 -6.24 10.68
CA ASN A 105 2.33 -7.22 11.10
C ASN A 105 1.90 -6.90 12.54
N VAL A 106 0.75 -7.44 12.96
CA VAL A 106 0.20 -7.27 14.32
C VAL A 106 1.21 -7.64 15.42
N THR A 107 2.21 -8.47 15.13
CA THR A 107 3.31 -8.80 16.04
C THR A 107 4.51 -7.87 15.81
N ASN A 108 4.74 -6.92 16.72
CA ASN A 108 5.92 -6.06 16.71
C ASN A 108 7.13 -6.84 17.24
N ILE A 109 8.16 -7.07 16.41
CA ILE A 109 9.38 -7.79 16.81
C ILE A 109 10.26 -7.01 17.81
N TRP A 110 9.90 -5.75 18.12
CA TRP A 110 10.63 -4.86 19.02
C TRP A 110 10.08 -4.83 20.44
N GLU A 111 9.07 -5.66 20.75
CA GLU A 111 8.46 -5.79 22.09
C GLU A 111 8.78 -7.16 22.76
N LEU A 112 9.81 -7.85 22.31
CA LEU A 112 10.44 -9.01 22.97
C LEU A 112 11.76 -8.61 23.63
#